data_AF-A0A846ANM2-F1
#
_entry.id   AF-A0A846ANM2-F1
#
_cell.length_a   1.000
_cell.length_b   1.000
_cell.length_c   1.000
_cell.angle_alpha   90.00
_cell.angle_beta   90.00
_cell.angle_gamma   90.00
#
_symmetry.space_group_name_H-M   'P 1'
#
loop_
_entity.id
_entity.type
_entity.pdbx_description
1 polymer ?
#
loop_
_entity_poly.entity_id
_entity_poly.type
_entity_poly.pdbx_seq_one_letter_code
_entity_poly.pdbx_strand_id
1 'polypeptide(L)'
;MNPIAENIVKLAALAAVVDGQASDEEKKFIVDEGSYFLRTSQDEIRNLSDLWIGIYQSKGAANNPGTALNYALEALKPLSDSNKHLAFHICEQVIHIDRTVEESEMRFFFELRRFVFS
;
A
#
# COMPACT_ATOMS: atom_id res chain seq x y z
N MET A 1 0.56 0.75 -18.84
CA MET A 1 0.51 1.27 -17.46
C MET A 1 1.91 1.64 -17.00
N ASN A 2 2.03 2.69 -16.19
CA ASN A 2 3.29 3.14 -15.61
C ASN A 2 3.76 2.16 -14.50
N PRO A 3 4.91 1.48 -14.64
CA PRO A 3 5.42 0.55 -13.61
C PRO A 3 5.63 1.19 -12.24
N ILE A 4 5.87 2.50 -12.19
CA ILE A 4 6.00 3.26 -10.92
C ILE A 4 4.64 3.30 -10.20
N ALA A 5 3.58 3.67 -10.93
CA ALA A 5 2.23 3.75 -10.37
C ALA A 5 1.77 2.38 -9.85
N GLU A 6 2.02 1.31 -10.61
CA GLU A 6 1.70 -0.05 -10.18
C GLU A 6 2.36 -0.42 -8.85
N ASN A 7 3.66 -0.12 -8.69
CA ASN A 7 4.38 -0.43 -7.45
C ASN A 7 3.93 0.41 -6.26
N ILE A 8 3.53 1.66 -6.49
CA ILE A 8 2.94 2.50 -5.44
C ILE A 8 1.57 1.97 -5.02
N VAL A 9 0.72 1.57 -5.98
CA VAL A 9 -0.59 0.97 -5.68
C VAL A 9 -0.43 -0.38 -4.97
N LYS A 10 0.57 -1.20 -5.33
CA LYS A 10 0.90 -2.43 -4.58
C LYS A 10 1.19 -2.14 -3.11
N LEU A 11 1.98 -1.11 -2.82
CA LEU A 11 2.32 -0.72 -1.46
C LEU A 11 1.09 -0.23 -0.69
N ALA A 12 0.26 0.60 -1.31
CA ALA A 12 -0.99 1.08 -0.70
C ALA A 12 -1.99 -0.07 -0.45
N ALA A 13 -2.10 -1.02 -1.38
CA ALA A 13 -2.92 -2.22 -1.23
C ALA A 13 -2.42 -3.16 -0.12
N LEU A 14 -1.10 -3.25 0.09
CA LEU A 14 -0.53 -3.98 1.23
C LEU A 14 -0.86 -3.30 2.56
N ALA A 15 -0.73 -1.97 2.61
CA ALA A 15 -1.05 -1.18 3.79
C ALA A 15 -2.50 -1.43 4.24
N ALA A 16 -3.45 -1.40 3.29
CA ALA A 16 -4.86 -1.68 3.57
C ALA A 16 -5.19 -3.14 3.92
N VAL A 17 -4.29 -4.10 3.71
CA VAL A 17 -4.61 -5.53 3.93
C VAL A 17 -3.95 -6.08 5.18
N VAL A 18 -2.90 -5.44 5.68
CA VAL A 18 -2.01 -6.04 6.69
C VAL A 18 -2.68 -6.25 8.05
N ASP A 19 -3.72 -5.48 8.36
CA ASP A 19 -4.63 -5.64 9.51
C ASP A 19 -5.62 -6.82 9.37
N GLY A 20 -5.78 -7.34 8.16
CA GLY A 20 -6.65 -8.45 7.84
C GLY A 20 -7.46 -8.23 6.56
N GLN A 21 -8.02 -7.03 6.37
CA GLN A 21 -8.87 -6.74 5.23
C GLN A 21 -8.96 -5.24 4.94
N ALA A 22 -8.91 -4.90 3.65
CA ALA A 22 -9.10 -3.52 3.23
C ALA A 22 -10.54 -3.05 3.47
N SER A 23 -10.68 -1.98 4.24
CA SER A 23 -11.95 -1.27 4.44
C SER A 23 -12.39 -0.55 3.15
N ASP A 24 -13.67 -0.19 3.07
CA ASP A 24 -14.16 0.52 1.89
C ASP A 24 -13.66 1.97 1.86
N GLU A 25 -13.42 2.55 3.03
CA GLU A 25 -12.80 3.85 3.21
C GLU A 25 -11.34 3.87 2.71
N GLU A 26 -10.54 2.86 3.05
CA GLU A 26 -9.17 2.70 2.57
C GLU A 26 -9.12 2.53 1.04
N LYS A 27 -9.97 1.65 0.49
CA LYS A 27 -10.06 1.45 -0.97
C LYS A 27 -10.40 2.75 -1.67
N LYS A 28 -11.41 3.47 -1.15
CA LYS A 28 -11.82 4.75 -1.72
C LYS A 28 -10.67 5.76 -1.69
N PHE A 29 -9.96 5.86 -0.57
CA PHE A 29 -8.81 6.74 -0.45
C PHE A 29 -7.69 6.39 -1.44
N ILE A 30 -7.35 5.10 -1.57
CA ILE A 30 -6.35 4.64 -2.54
C ILE A 30 -6.73 5.09 -3.95
N VAL A 31 -8.02 5.00 -4.32
CA VAL A 31 -8.52 5.45 -5.62
C VAL A 31 -8.44 6.97 -5.78
N ASP A 32 -8.92 7.73 -4.81
CA ASP A 32 -8.99 9.19 -4.89
C ASP A 32 -7.59 9.82 -4.88
N GLU A 33 -6.77 9.53 -3.85
CA GLU A 33 -5.43 10.09 -3.70
C GLU A 33 -4.44 9.46 -4.68
N GLY A 34 -4.53 8.14 -4.90
CA GLY A 34 -3.68 7.46 -5.88
C GLY A 34 -3.88 8.02 -7.28
N SER A 35 -5.12 8.33 -7.68
CA SER A 35 -5.38 8.97 -8.98
C SER A 35 -4.74 10.35 -9.08
N TYR A 36 -4.87 11.17 -8.02
CA TYR A 36 -4.30 12.51 -7.96
C TYR A 36 -2.77 12.50 -8.02
N PHE A 37 -2.12 11.77 -7.11
CA PHE A 37 -0.66 11.76 -6.99
C PHE A 37 0.03 11.08 -8.18
N LEU A 38 -0.56 10.00 -8.70
CA LEU A 38 0.03 9.22 -9.79
C LEU A 38 -0.40 9.70 -11.18
N ARG A 39 -1.26 10.72 -11.25
CA ARG A 39 -1.83 11.28 -12.49
C ARG A 39 -2.40 10.18 -13.39
N THR A 40 -3.12 9.25 -12.78
CA THR A 40 -3.68 8.06 -13.40
C THR A 40 -5.18 8.05 -13.18
N SER A 41 -5.96 7.47 -14.11
CA SER A 41 -7.42 7.48 -13.98
C SER A 41 -7.88 6.71 -12.73
N GLN A 42 -8.96 7.17 -12.08
CA GLN A 42 -9.54 6.46 -10.93
C GLN A 42 -9.90 5.00 -11.27
N ASP A 43 -10.38 4.74 -12.48
CA ASP A 43 -10.73 3.38 -12.92
C ASP A 43 -9.51 2.47 -12.99
N GLU A 44 -8.38 2.97 -13.50
CA GLU A 44 -7.12 2.20 -13.54
C GLU A 44 -6.59 1.95 -12.12
N ILE A 45 -6.62 2.95 -11.23
CA ILE A 45 -6.22 2.77 -9.83
C ILE A 45 -7.13 1.75 -9.12
N ARG A 46 -8.45 1.85 -9.30
CA ARG A 46 -9.43 0.93 -8.70
C ARG A 46 -9.20 -0.51 -9.15
N ASN A 47 -9.04 -0.72 -10.46
CA ASN A 47 -8.78 -2.05 -11.00
C ASN A 47 -7.47 -2.66 -10.45
N LEU A 48 -6.45 -1.84 -10.25
CA LEU A 48 -5.18 -2.28 -9.67
C LEU A 48 -5.28 -2.55 -8.17
N SER A 49 -5.90 -1.64 -7.41
CA SER A 49 -6.04 -1.81 -5.97
C SER A 49 -6.84 -3.07 -5.68
N ASP A 50 -7.96 -3.30 -6.37
CA ASP A 50 -8.80 -4.48 -6.18
C ASP A 50 -8.06 -5.78 -6.52
N LEU A 51 -7.29 -5.77 -7.62
CA LEU A 51 -6.45 -6.90 -8.02
C LEU A 51 -5.41 -7.22 -6.95
N TRP A 52 -4.64 -6.22 -6.50
CA TRP A 52 -3.54 -6.44 -5.56
C TRP A 52 -4.04 -6.78 -4.16
N ILE A 53 -5.12 -6.14 -3.69
CA ILE A 53 -5.79 -6.48 -2.42
C ILE A 53 -6.16 -7.98 -2.42
N GLY A 54 -6.84 -8.45 -3.47
CA GLY A 54 -7.22 -9.87 -3.59
C GLY A 54 -6.02 -10.82 -3.64
N ILE A 55 -4.95 -10.44 -4.36
CA ILE A 55 -3.71 -11.22 -4.39
C ILE A 55 -3.05 -11.28 -3.01
N TYR A 56 -2.96 -10.17 -2.28
CA TYR A 56 -2.28 -10.14 -0.99
C TYR A 56 -3.06 -10.86 0.10
N GLN A 57 -4.39 -10.76 0.10
CA GLN A 57 -5.25 -11.56 0.97
C GLN A 57 -5.06 -13.06 0.71
N SER A 58 -5.10 -13.50 -0.55
CA SER A 58 -4.92 -14.91 -0.91
C SER A 58 -3.51 -15.46 -0.66
N LYS A 59 -2.49 -14.60 -0.67
CA LYS A 59 -1.09 -14.95 -0.39
C LYS A 59 -0.70 -14.84 1.09
N GLY A 60 -1.64 -14.50 1.96
CA GLY A 60 -1.41 -14.50 3.41
C GLY A 60 -0.64 -13.29 3.92
N ALA A 61 -0.79 -12.11 3.29
CA ALA A 61 -0.31 -10.85 3.85
C ALA A 61 -1.22 -10.32 4.98
N ALA A 62 -2.51 -10.70 4.95
CA ALA A 62 -3.50 -10.36 5.97
C ALA A 62 -3.07 -10.87 7.35
N ASN A 63 -3.08 -10.00 8.36
CA ASN A 63 -2.61 -10.27 9.73
C ASN A 63 -1.16 -10.78 9.82
N ASN A 64 -0.35 -10.61 8.77
CA ASN A 64 1.01 -11.14 8.68
C ASN A 64 1.99 -10.06 8.19
N PRO A 65 2.47 -9.20 9.11
CA PRO A 65 3.36 -8.09 8.73
C PRO A 65 4.67 -8.58 8.12
N GLY A 66 5.19 -9.75 8.50
CA GLY A 66 6.40 -10.30 7.89
C GLY A 66 6.23 -10.63 6.40
N THR A 67 5.12 -11.29 6.05
CA THR A 67 4.77 -11.56 4.64
C THR A 67 4.49 -10.27 3.88
N ALA A 68 3.74 -9.34 4.47
CA ALA A 68 3.45 -8.05 3.85
C ALA A 68 4.72 -7.24 3.57
N LEU A 69 5.69 -7.22 4.50
CA LEU A 69 6.98 -6.55 4.33
C LEU A 69 7.82 -7.15 3.20
N ASN A 70 7.82 -8.48 3.04
CA ASN A 70 8.52 -9.11 1.92
C ASN A 70 7.97 -8.64 0.56
N TYR A 71 6.65 -8.51 0.43
CA TYR A 71 6.03 -7.96 -0.78
C TYR A 71 6.30 -6.47 -0.95
N ALA A 72 6.33 -5.71 0.16
CA ALA A 72 6.66 -4.29 0.12
C ALA A 72 8.09 -4.05 -0.37
N LEU A 73 9.06 -4.85 0.08
CA LEU A 73 10.45 -4.76 -0.38
C LEU A 73 10.59 -4.94 -1.89
N GLU A 74 9.90 -5.93 -2.46
CA GLU A 74 9.90 -6.16 -3.91
C GLU A 74 9.27 -4.98 -4.68
N ALA A 75 8.19 -4.38 -4.15
CA ALA A 75 7.55 -3.21 -4.75
C ALA A 75 8.39 -1.93 -4.60
N LEU A 76 9.18 -1.79 -3.52
CA LEU A 76 10.06 -0.64 -3.30
C LEU A 76 11.31 -0.66 -4.18
N LYS A 77 11.85 -1.84 -4.50
CA LYS A 77 13.11 -2.02 -5.24
C LYS A 77 13.23 -1.23 -6.56
N PRO A 78 12.20 -1.18 -7.43
CA PRO A 78 12.29 -0.41 -8.68
C PRO A 78 12.02 1.09 -8.52
N LEU A 79 11.66 1.57 -7.32
CA LEU A 79 11.30 2.97 -7.10
C LEU A 79 12.54 3.83 -6.80
N SER A 80 12.56 5.05 -7.35
CA SER A 80 13.48 6.10 -6.89
C SER A 80 13.12 6.58 -5.49
N ASP A 81 14.03 7.23 -4.79
CA ASP A 81 13.79 7.67 -3.40
C ASP A 81 12.59 8.62 -3.29
N SER A 82 12.42 9.54 -4.24
CA SER A 82 11.22 10.39 -4.30
C SER A 82 9.92 9.58 -4.42
N ASN A 83 9.93 8.50 -5.20
CA ASN A 83 8.77 7.62 -5.35
C ASN A 83 8.56 6.73 -4.12
N LYS A 84 9.64 6.30 -3.43
CA LYS A 84 9.52 5.58 -2.16
C LYS A 84 8.89 6.48 -1.08
N HIS A 85 9.30 7.74 -1.00
CA HIS A 85 8.71 8.72 -0.07
C HIS A 85 7.22 8.94 -0.37
N LEU A 86 6.85 9.09 -1.65
CA LEU A 86 5.45 9.21 -2.05
C LEU A 86 4.65 7.95 -1.68
N ALA A 87 5.19 6.77 -1.98
CA ALA A 87 4.55 5.50 -1.63
C ALA A 87 4.33 5.38 -0.13
N PHE A 88 5.35 5.71 0.66
CA PHE A 88 5.28 5.70 2.11
C PHE A 88 4.23 6.66 2.64
N HIS A 89 4.16 7.88 2.11
CA HIS A 89 3.14 8.86 2.48
C HIS A 89 1.73 8.33 2.22
N ILE A 90 1.48 7.71 1.06
CA ILE A 90 0.17 7.12 0.76
C ILE A 90 -0.13 5.96 1.73
N CYS A 91 0.83 5.09 2.01
CA CYS A 91 0.65 3.99 2.96
C CYS A 91 0.35 4.49 4.38
N GLU A 92 1.05 5.53 4.82
CA GLU A 92 0.81 6.18 6.11
C GLU A 92 -0.64 6.65 6.20
N GLN A 93 -1.12 7.36 5.18
CA GLN A 93 -2.49 7.86 5.18
C GLN A 93 -3.51 6.72 5.17
N VAL A 94 -3.28 5.66 4.37
CA VAL A 94 -4.15 4.47 4.33
C VAL A 94 -4.34 3.88 5.72
N ILE A 95 -3.24 3.57 6.42
CA ILE A 95 -3.27 2.97 7.77
C ILE A 95 -4.01 3.85 8.79
N HIS A 96 -3.99 5.18 8.60
CA HIS A 96 -4.61 6.12 9.55
C HIS A 96 -6.05 6.51 9.16
N ILE A 97 -6.62 5.94 8.09
CA ILE A 97 -8.04 6.14 7.75
C ILE A 97 -8.92 5.49 8.80
N ASP A 98 -8.56 4.28 9.20
CA ASP A 98 -9.29 3.54 10.19
C ASP A 98 -9.01 4.12 11.59
N ARG A 99 -10.05 4.14 12.43
CA ARG A 99 -9.97 4.80 13.76
C ARG A 99 -9.05 4.09 14.75
N THR A 100 -8.71 2.84 14.45
CA THR A 100 -7.85 2.00 15.27
C THR A 100 -6.77 1.44 14.37
N VAL A 101 -5.51 1.71 14.73
CA VAL A 101 -4.36 1.12 14.05
C VAL A 101 -3.98 -0.16 14.76
N GLU A 102 -4.01 -1.28 14.04
CA GLU A 102 -3.71 -2.60 14.58
C GLU A 102 -2.19 -2.82 14.77
N GLU A 103 -1.80 -3.79 15.60
CA GLU A 103 -0.37 -4.06 15.85
C GLU A 103 0.38 -4.48 14.57
N SER A 104 -0.29 -5.23 13.68
CA SER A 104 0.28 -5.63 12.40
C SER A 104 0.58 -4.44 11.49
N GLU A 105 -0.32 -3.46 11.43
CA GLU A 105 -0.12 -2.21 10.68
C GLU A 105 1.01 -1.38 11.26
N MET A 106 1.06 -1.22 12.59
CA MET A 106 2.15 -0.50 13.25
C MET A 106 3.51 -1.14 12.91
N ARG A 107 3.62 -2.47 13.02
CA ARG A 107 4.85 -3.20 12.69
C ARG A 107 5.21 -3.03 11.22
N PHE A 108 4.24 -3.15 10.32
CA PHE A 108 4.44 -2.93 8.89
C PHE A 108 4.92 -1.50 8.61
N PHE A 109 4.25 -0.49 9.18
CA PHE A 109 4.56 0.92 9.02
C PHE A 109 5.98 1.26 9.47
N PHE A 110 6.38 0.83 10.67
CA PHE A 110 7.71 1.14 11.20
C PHE A 110 8.82 0.51 10.37
N GLU A 111 8.68 -0.73 9.95
CA GLU A 111 9.67 -1.40 9.11
C GLU A 111 9.69 -0.83 7.68
N LEU A 112 8.53 -0.52 7.10
CA LEU A 112 8.44 0.18 5.82
C LEU A 112 9.17 1.53 5.86
N ARG A 113 8.97 2.31 6.95
CA ARG A 113 9.69 3.57 7.18
C ARG A 113 11.19 3.35 7.17
N ARG A 114 11.68 2.30 7.84
CA ARG A 114 13.12 1.99 7.87
C ARG A 114 13.64 1.74 6.47
N PHE A 115 12.95 0.95 5.64
CA PHE A 115 13.38 0.67 4.27
C PHE A 115 13.33 1.86 3.33
N VAL A 116 12.43 2.81 3.58
CA VAL A 116 12.25 3.99 2.74
C VAL A 116 13.32 5.07 3.04
N PHE A 117 13.74 5.20 4.31
CA PHE A 117 14.63 6.28 4.77
C PHE A 117 16.03 5.82 5.23
N SER A 118 16.38 4.55 5.06
CA SER A 118 17.74 4.02 5.28
C SER A 118 18.60 4.13 4.03
#